data_AF-A0AA37UQV2-F1
#
_entry.id   AF-A0AA37UQV2-F1
#
_cell.length_a   1.000
_cell.length_b   1.000
_cell.length_c   1.000
_cell.angle_alpha   90.00
_cell.angle_beta   90.00
_cell.angle_gamma   90.00
#
_symmetry.space_group_name_H-M   'P 1'
#
loop_
_entity.id
_entity.type
_entity.pdbx_description
1 polymer ?
#
loop_
_entity_poly.entity_id
_entity_poly.type
_entity_poly.pdbx_seq_one_letter_code
_entity_poly.pdbx_strand_id
1 'polypeptide(L)'
;MADAASAFKQAFSRRSIVFLIGLFICSTLAERDGADRQCPDYVTRHGRAAPLLWLHSDDRYMPSDLLTHIHHTSPELDGKQVPDTPPLDLDNLEVLNKFDEVALTSKDDPTTFPAWLFGATPDTDGRIHNATPCVVILVEKNEREMDAFYFYFYSYNEGPNITQVLEPFNRMVKGEKAASGMHFGDHIGDWFVPLQLNFRHRFITDTDV
;
A
#
# COMPACT_ATOMS: atom_id res chain seq x y z
N MET A 1 22.69 26.33 82.60
CA MET A 1 21.43 25.66 82.24
C MET A 1 20.39 26.74 82.03
N ALA A 2 20.27 27.17 80.77
CA ALA A 2 19.26 28.05 80.17
C ALA A 2 17.88 27.35 80.16
N ASP A 3 16.70 27.96 79.97
CA ASP A 3 16.28 29.31 79.56
C ASP A 3 14.78 29.44 79.93
N ALA A 4 14.31 30.58 80.45
CA ALA A 4 13.54 31.64 79.77
C ALA A 4 12.04 31.38 79.47
N ALA A 5 11.23 32.12 80.24
CA ALA A 5 10.02 32.89 79.89
C ALA A 5 9.06 32.48 78.75
N SER A 6 7.80 32.25 79.15
CA SER A 6 6.55 32.84 78.64
C SER A 6 6.55 33.46 77.23
N ALA A 7 5.69 32.96 76.33
CA ALA A 7 4.40 33.60 75.98
C ALA A 7 3.75 32.98 74.72
N PHE A 8 2.46 33.32 74.56
CA PHE A 8 1.70 33.44 73.31
C PHE A 8 0.90 32.24 72.78
N LYS A 9 -0.43 32.42 72.88
CA LYS A 9 -1.49 31.71 72.17
C LYS A 9 -1.30 31.82 70.65
N GLN A 10 -1.50 30.73 69.91
CA GLN A 10 -2.36 30.76 68.73
C GLN A 10 -2.77 29.36 68.28
N ALA A 11 -4.08 29.20 68.09
CA ALA A 11 -4.72 28.07 67.47
C ALA A 11 -4.26 27.87 66.03
N PHE A 12 -4.01 26.64 65.61
CA PHE A 12 -4.18 26.28 64.21
C PHE A 12 -4.63 24.81 64.05
N SER A 13 -5.92 24.71 63.74
CA SER A 13 -6.64 23.71 62.99
C SER A 13 -5.85 22.55 62.35
N ARG A 14 -6.41 21.34 62.50
CA ARG A 14 -6.07 20.10 61.79
C ARG A 14 -5.74 20.38 60.30
N ARG A 15 -4.49 20.12 59.90
CA ARG A 15 -4.15 19.93 58.49
C ARG A 15 -4.46 18.49 58.11
N SER A 16 -5.58 18.28 57.44
CA SER A 16 -5.80 17.08 56.64
C SER A 16 -4.72 17.03 55.55
N ILE A 17 -3.85 16.04 55.61
CA ILE A 17 -2.93 15.71 54.53
C ILE A 17 -3.77 15.10 53.42
N VAL A 18 -4.08 15.88 52.39
CA VAL A 18 -4.66 15.37 51.15
C VAL A 18 -3.50 14.81 50.33
N PHE A 19 -3.38 13.49 50.30
CA PHE A 19 -2.60 12.80 49.27
C PHE A 19 -3.34 12.98 47.94
N LEU A 20 -2.88 13.92 47.12
CA LEU A 20 -3.19 13.92 45.69
C LEU A 20 -2.45 12.73 45.08
N ILE A 21 -3.11 11.58 45.02
CA ILE A 21 -2.74 10.53 44.08
C ILE A 21 -3.04 11.11 42.71
N GLY A 22 -2.00 11.61 42.05
CA GLY A 22 -2.06 11.94 40.63
C GLY A 22 -2.49 10.68 39.91
N LEU A 23 -3.72 10.70 39.38
CA LEU A 23 -4.17 9.73 38.41
C LEU A 23 -3.30 9.94 37.18
N PHE A 24 -2.17 9.25 37.12
CA PHE A 24 -1.56 8.91 35.85
C PHE A 24 -2.64 8.12 35.12
N ILE A 25 -3.38 8.81 34.25
CA ILE A 25 -4.06 8.16 33.14
C ILE A 25 -2.90 7.60 32.33
N CYS A 26 -2.50 6.39 32.72
CA CYS A 26 -1.85 5.47 31.81
C CYS A 26 -2.75 5.50 30.59
N SER A 27 -2.23 6.06 29.50
CA SER A 27 -2.85 5.92 28.20
C SER A 27 -3.04 4.43 28.04
N THR A 28 -4.25 3.95 28.29
CA THR A 28 -4.65 2.62 27.89
C THR A 28 -4.32 2.63 26.42
N LEU A 29 -3.34 1.82 26.02
CA LEU A 29 -3.23 1.34 24.66
C LEU A 29 -4.65 1.15 24.21
N ALA A 30 -5.10 1.94 23.23
CA ALA A 30 -6.38 1.72 22.61
C ALA A 30 -6.34 0.26 22.20
N GLU A 31 -7.03 -0.54 23.00
CA GLU A 31 -7.28 -1.93 22.74
C GLU A 31 -7.88 -1.89 21.34
N ARG A 32 -7.22 -2.54 20.37
CA ARG A 32 -7.75 -2.71 19.01
C ARG A 32 -8.94 -3.63 19.12
N ASP A 33 -9.98 -3.17 19.77
CA ASP A 33 -11.21 -3.88 19.98
C ASP A 33 -12.09 -3.54 18.78
N GLY A 34 -12.11 -4.48 17.83
CA GLY A 34 -13.11 -4.51 16.77
C GLY A 34 -13.06 -3.39 15.73
N ALA A 35 -11.88 -3.05 15.19
CA ALA A 35 -11.87 -2.43 13.87
C ALA A 35 -12.55 -3.43 12.91
N ASP A 36 -13.75 -3.10 12.46
CA ASP A 36 -14.43 -3.82 11.40
C ASP A 36 -13.46 -3.86 10.21
N ARG A 37 -12.79 -4.99 10.01
CA ARG A 37 -11.79 -5.16 8.94
C ARG A 37 -12.43 -5.15 7.55
N GLN A 38 -13.74 -4.98 7.48
CA GLN A 38 -14.48 -4.90 6.26
C GLN A 38 -14.18 -3.58 5.55
N CYS A 39 -13.67 -3.68 4.32
CA CYS A 39 -13.48 -2.53 3.46
C CYS A 39 -14.81 -1.79 3.27
N PRO A 40 -14.91 -0.49 3.63
CA PRO A 40 -16.17 0.24 3.50
C PRO A 40 -16.64 0.32 2.05
N ASP A 41 -17.94 0.12 1.81
CA ASP A 41 -18.54 0.09 0.47
C ASP A 41 -18.20 1.31 -0.38
N TYR A 42 -18.00 2.48 0.22
CA TYR A 42 -17.69 3.69 -0.54
C TYR A 42 -16.31 3.62 -1.21
N VAL A 43 -15.36 2.84 -0.68
CA VAL A 43 -14.03 2.61 -1.26
C VAL A 43 -14.14 1.77 -2.53
N THR A 44 -14.92 0.69 -2.48
CA THR A 44 -15.01 -0.28 -3.59
C THR A 44 -16.03 0.12 -4.66
N ARG A 45 -16.96 1.03 -4.34
CA ARG A 45 -18.01 1.44 -5.28
C ARG A 45 -17.49 2.43 -6.33
N HIS A 46 -17.44 1.96 -7.58
CA HIS A 46 -17.15 2.76 -8.76
C HIS A 46 -17.95 4.07 -8.79
N GLY A 47 -17.27 5.19 -9.07
CA GLY A 47 -17.89 6.50 -9.28
C GLY A 47 -18.16 7.34 -8.03
N ARG A 48 -17.89 6.83 -6.81
CA ARG A 48 -17.89 7.65 -5.59
C ARG A 48 -16.49 7.96 -5.07
N ALA A 49 -15.66 6.92 -4.96
CA ALA A 49 -14.33 7.06 -4.38
C ALA A 49 -13.23 6.32 -5.13
N ALA A 50 -13.54 5.28 -5.90
CA ALA A 50 -12.54 4.61 -6.71
C ALA A 50 -12.04 5.58 -7.81
N PRO A 51 -10.71 5.74 -7.98
CA PRO A 51 -10.15 6.63 -8.99
C PRO A 51 -10.50 6.15 -10.40
N LEU A 52 -10.69 7.11 -11.31
CA LEU A 52 -10.82 6.81 -12.73
C LEU A 52 -9.43 6.52 -13.30
N LEU A 53 -9.23 5.29 -13.78
CA LEU A 53 -8.00 4.88 -14.45
C LEU A 53 -8.21 4.94 -15.98
N TRP A 54 -7.35 5.70 -16.67
CA TRP A 54 -7.30 5.68 -18.14
C TRP A 54 -6.14 4.77 -18.56
N LEU A 55 -6.47 3.63 -19.18
CA LEU A 55 -5.52 2.75 -19.83
C LEU A 55 -5.36 3.12 -21.31
N HIS A 56 -4.12 3.21 -21.78
CA HIS A 56 -3.88 3.47 -23.20
C HIS A 56 -4.34 2.27 -24.03
N SER A 57 -5.10 2.49 -25.10
CA SER A 57 -5.68 1.40 -25.90
C SER A 57 -4.62 0.49 -26.55
N ASP A 58 -3.44 1.05 -26.82
CA ASP A 58 -2.34 0.33 -27.45
C ASP A 58 -1.39 -0.33 -26.43
N ASP A 59 -1.64 -0.15 -25.12
CA ASP A 59 -0.94 -0.91 -24.09
C ASP A 59 -1.41 -2.37 -24.16
N ARG A 60 -0.55 -3.24 -24.68
CA ARG A 60 -0.86 -4.66 -24.83
C ARG A 60 -0.74 -5.42 -23.53
N TYR A 61 -0.02 -4.87 -22.55
CA TYR A 61 0.30 -5.59 -21.33
C TYR A 61 -0.81 -5.50 -20.32
N MET A 62 -1.47 -4.34 -20.18
CA MET A 62 -2.67 -4.19 -19.34
C MET A 62 -2.50 -4.65 -17.86
N PRO A 63 -3.41 -4.29 -16.96
CA PRO A 63 -3.37 -4.79 -15.59
C PRO A 63 -3.51 -6.33 -15.54
N SER A 64 -2.65 -6.97 -14.76
CA SER A 64 -2.43 -8.43 -14.76
C SER A 64 -2.90 -9.10 -13.46
N ASP A 65 -3.27 -10.38 -13.54
CA ASP A 65 -3.68 -11.17 -12.38
C ASP A 65 -2.49 -11.49 -11.46
N LEU A 66 -2.55 -11.06 -10.19
CA LEU A 66 -1.43 -11.26 -9.24
C LEU A 66 -1.16 -12.74 -8.95
N LEU A 67 -2.20 -13.56 -8.80
CA LEU A 67 -2.01 -14.98 -8.45
C LEU A 67 -1.32 -15.72 -9.60
N THR A 68 -1.75 -15.44 -10.83
CA THR A 68 -1.09 -15.95 -12.05
C THR A 68 0.38 -15.56 -12.07
N HIS A 69 0.72 -14.30 -11.78
CA HIS A 69 2.11 -13.86 -11.68
C HIS A 69 2.91 -14.66 -10.65
N ILE A 70 2.38 -14.83 -9.44
CA ILE A 70 3.03 -15.60 -8.36
C ILE A 70 3.30 -17.03 -8.82
N HIS A 71 2.34 -17.68 -9.49
CA HIS A 71 2.52 -19.04 -9.99
C HIS A 71 3.61 -19.17 -11.04
N HIS A 72 3.91 -18.10 -11.79
CA HIS A 72 5.02 -18.05 -12.75
C HIS A 72 6.35 -17.59 -12.14
N THR A 73 6.42 -17.40 -10.82
CA THR A 73 7.65 -17.05 -10.11
C THR A 73 8.05 -18.09 -9.06
N SER A 74 9.33 -18.10 -8.70
CA SER A 74 9.89 -18.87 -7.59
C SER A 74 10.74 -17.96 -6.71
N PRO A 75 10.68 -18.12 -5.38
CA PRO A 75 11.54 -17.37 -4.48
C PRO A 75 13.00 -17.81 -4.64
N GLU A 76 13.89 -16.83 -4.76
CA GLU A 76 15.33 -17.02 -4.85
C GLU A 76 16.05 -16.17 -3.81
N LEU A 77 17.12 -16.73 -3.26
CA LEU A 77 18.08 -16.07 -2.37
C LEU A 77 19.46 -16.22 -3.00
N ASP A 78 20.16 -15.11 -3.19
CA ASP A 78 21.45 -15.05 -3.89
C ASP A 78 21.45 -15.74 -5.27
N GLY A 79 20.34 -15.61 -6.02
CA GLY A 79 20.15 -16.22 -7.34
C GLY A 79 19.99 -17.74 -7.32
N LYS A 80 19.64 -18.32 -6.17
CA LYS A 80 19.33 -19.74 -6.03
C LYS A 80 17.92 -19.92 -5.48
N GLN A 81 17.17 -20.83 -6.09
CA GLN A 81 15.83 -21.17 -5.63
C GLN A 81 15.84 -21.65 -4.18
N VAL A 82 14.91 -21.13 -3.38
CA VAL A 82 14.72 -21.53 -2.00
C VAL A 82 14.15 -22.96 -1.95
N PRO A 83 14.86 -23.91 -1.29
CA PRO A 83 14.41 -25.30 -1.22
C PRO A 83 13.15 -25.44 -0.37
N ASP A 84 12.36 -26.49 -0.66
CA ASP A 84 11.19 -26.89 0.12
C ASP A 84 10.12 -25.79 0.31
N THR A 85 10.03 -24.85 -0.63
CA THR A 85 8.98 -23.83 -0.63
C THR A 85 7.65 -24.48 -1.05
N PRO A 86 6.55 -24.32 -0.27
CA PRO A 86 5.23 -24.74 -0.73
C PRO A 86 4.81 -23.96 -1.98
N PRO A 87 3.84 -24.46 -2.76
CA PRO A 87 3.21 -23.66 -3.81
C PRO A 87 2.71 -22.33 -3.23
N LEU A 88 3.21 -21.22 -3.76
CA LEU A 88 2.85 -19.89 -3.29
C LEU A 88 1.51 -19.44 -3.89
N ASP A 89 0.70 -18.79 -3.06
CA ASP A 89 -0.54 -18.11 -3.41
C ASP A 89 -0.62 -16.77 -2.65
N LEU A 90 -1.73 -16.04 -2.80
CA LEU A 90 -1.90 -14.73 -2.15
C LEU A 90 -2.11 -14.81 -0.63
N ASP A 91 -2.45 -15.99 -0.10
CA ASP A 91 -2.78 -16.21 1.31
C ASP A 91 -1.58 -16.74 2.11
N ASN A 92 -0.49 -17.13 1.44
CA ASN A 92 0.66 -17.77 2.08
C ASN A 92 2.02 -17.09 1.79
N LEU A 93 2.05 -15.92 1.14
CA LEU A 93 3.32 -15.21 0.84
C LEU A 93 4.15 -14.91 2.08
N GLU A 94 3.53 -14.81 3.26
CA GLU A 94 4.19 -14.54 4.52
C GLU A 94 5.17 -15.65 4.96
N VAL A 95 5.09 -16.85 4.38
CA VAL A 95 6.10 -17.91 4.61
C VAL A 95 7.50 -17.49 4.18
N LEU A 96 7.60 -16.49 3.29
CA LEU A 96 8.85 -15.90 2.82
C LEU A 96 9.45 -14.89 3.81
N ASN A 97 8.66 -14.36 4.77
CA ASN A 97 9.13 -13.38 5.77
C ASN A 97 10.19 -13.93 6.74
N LYS A 98 10.48 -15.24 6.69
CA LYS A 98 11.57 -15.87 7.44
C LYS A 98 12.95 -15.61 6.83
N PHE A 99 13.00 -15.12 5.60
CA PHE A 99 14.24 -14.74 4.90
C PHE A 99 14.42 -13.22 4.98
N ASP A 100 15.66 -12.77 5.17
CA ASP A 100 15.97 -11.34 5.24
C ASP A 100 15.87 -10.67 3.86
N GLU A 101 16.33 -11.36 2.80
CA GLU A 101 16.28 -10.87 1.42
C GLU A 101 15.94 -12.03 0.49
N VAL A 102 14.73 -12.00 -0.07
CA VAL A 102 14.22 -13.00 -1.01
C VAL A 102 13.52 -12.27 -2.16
N ALA A 103 13.81 -12.68 -3.39
CA ALA A 103 13.20 -12.14 -4.58
C ALA A 103 12.34 -13.20 -5.26
N LEU A 104 11.19 -12.80 -5.82
CA LEU A 104 10.45 -13.65 -6.73
C LEU A 104 11.08 -13.54 -8.12
N THR A 105 11.61 -14.65 -8.63
CA THR A 105 12.24 -14.74 -9.94
C THR A 105 11.32 -15.49 -10.90
N SER A 106 11.23 -15.03 -12.16
CA SER A 106 10.46 -15.71 -13.21
C SER A 106 10.97 -17.13 -13.45
N LYS A 107 10.04 -18.09 -13.58
CA LYS A 107 10.32 -19.47 -14.00
C LYS A 107 10.50 -19.59 -15.52
N ASP A 108 9.90 -18.66 -16.25
CA ASP A 108 9.91 -18.62 -17.71
C ASP A 108 10.92 -17.60 -18.23
N ASP A 109 11.38 -17.75 -19.47
CA ASP A 109 12.20 -16.75 -20.15
C ASP A 109 11.32 -15.54 -20.55
N PRO A 110 11.46 -14.37 -19.89
CA PRO A 110 10.61 -13.21 -20.16
C PRO A 110 10.83 -12.63 -21.56
N THR A 111 11.98 -12.89 -22.20
CA THR A 111 12.29 -12.38 -23.55
C THR A 111 11.47 -13.05 -24.65
N THR A 112 10.83 -14.18 -24.32
CA THR A 112 9.90 -14.88 -25.20
C THR A 112 8.48 -14.34 -25.14
N PHE A 113 8.22 -13.36 -24.25
CA PHE A 113 6.90 -12.81 -23.95
C PHE A 113 5.84 -13.89 -23.69
N PRO A 114 6.00 -14.70 -22.63
CA PRO A 114 5.04 -15.72 -22.30
C PRO A 114 3.67 -15.11 -21.98
N ALA A 115 2.60 -15.88 -22.21
CA ALA A 115 1.22 -15.39 -22.17
C ALA A 115 0.83 -14.71 -20.84
N TRP A 116 1.42 -15.12 -19.71
CA TRP A 116 1.14 -14.57 -18.39
C TRP A 116 1.69 -13.14 -18.16
N LEU A 117 2.56 -12.64 -19.06
CA LEU A 117 2.97 -11.24 -19.06
C LEU A 117 1.90 -10.30 -19.61
N PHE A 118 0.91 -10.84 -20.32
CA PHE A 118 -0.23 -10.09 -20.82
C PHE A 118 -1.40 -10.21 -19.85
N GLY A 119 -1.83 -9.07 -19.35
CA GLY A 119 -2.97 -8.88 -18.48
C GLY A 119 -4.29 -8.90 -19.22
N ALA A 120 -5.34 -8.47 -18.52
CA ALA A 120 -6.71 -8.55 -19.00
C ALA A 120 -7.20 -7.18 -19.49
N THR A 121 -7.71 -7.15 -20.72
CA THR A 121 -8.37 -5.96 -21.26
C THR A 121 -9.72 -5.75 -20.54
N PRO A 122 -9.99 -4.54 -20.01
CA PRO A 122 -11.30 -4.23 -19.46
C PRO A 122 -12.39 -4.28 -20.54
N ASP A 123 -13.61 -4.64 -20.14
CA ASP A 123 -14.78 -4.54 -21.01
C ASP A 123 -15.24 -3.09 -21.23
N THR A 124 -16.36 -2.91 -21.95
CA THR A 124 -16.92 -1.59 -22.24
C THR A 124 -17.35 -0.81 -21.00
N ASP A 125 -17.58 -1.49 -19.88
CA ASP A 125 -17.92 -0.90 -18.59
C ASP A 125 -16.66 -0.66 -17.71
N GLY A 126 -15.46 -0.95 -18.24
CA GLY A 126 -14.19 -0.83 -17.54
C GLY A 126 -13.93 -1.96 -16.54
N ARG A 127 -14.63 -3.09 -16.64
CA ARG A 127 -14.48 -4.23 -15.73
C ARG A 127 -13.52 -5.28 -16.27
N ILE A 128 -12.73 -5.85 -15.36
CA ILE A 128 -11.91 -7.03 -15.59
C ILE A 128 -12.56 -8.19 -14.83
N HIS A 129 -13.00 -9.23 -15.54
CA HIS A 129 -13.84 -10.30 -14.96
C HIS A 129 -13.05 -11.46 -14.35
N ASN A 130 -11.94 -11.84 -14.98
CA ASN A 130 -11.22 -13.08 -14.68
C ASN A 130 -9.78 -12.84 -14.22
N ALA A 131 -9.51 -11.67 -13.64
CA ALA A 131 -8.23 -11.33 -13.09
C ALA A 131 -8.42 -10.42 -11.87
N THR A 132 -7.52 -10.53 -10.91
CA THR A 132 -7.42 -9.64 -9.75
C THR A 132 -6.18 -8.78 -9.93
N PRO A 133 -6.27 -7.61 -10.60
CA PRO A 133 -5.12 -6.77 -10.87
C PRO A 133 -4.95 -5.62 -9.88
N CYS A 134 -5.88 -5.42 -8.95
CA CYS A 134 -5.87 -4.27 -8.06
C CYS A 134 -5.79 -4.68 -6.60
N VAL A 135 -4.86 -4.08 -5.86
CA VAL A 135 -4.76 -4.17 -4.42
C VAL A 135 -5.14 -2.83 -3.82
N VAL A 136 -6.03 -2.85 -2.84
CA VAL A 136 -6.44 -1.65 -2.10
C VAL A 136 -5.90 -1.72 -0.68
N ILE A 137 -5.02 -0.78 -0.33
CA ILE A 137 -4.47 -0.66 1.02
C ILE A 137 -5.25 0.41 1.77
N LEU A 138 -5.81 0.02 2.92
CA LEU A 138 -6.52 0.92 3.82
C LEU A 138 -5.65 1.24 5.03
N VAL A 139 -5.48 2.53 5.31
CA VAL A 139 -4.74 3.01 6.48
C VAL A 139 -5.70 3.83 7.33
N GLU A 140 -6.23 3.18 8.37
CA GLU A 140 -7.05 3.86 9.38
C GLU A 140 -6.18 4.78 10.23
N LYS A 141 -6.56 6.06 10.30
CA LYS A 141 -5.89 7.08 11.12
C LYS A 141 -6.62 7.30 12.44
N ASN A 142 -7.94 7.26 12.42
CA ASN A 142 -8.83 7.34 13.57
C ASN A 142 -10.25 6.90 13.17
N GLU A 143 -11.19 6.88 14.12
CA GLU A 143 -12.60 6.47 13.92
C GLU A 143 -13.34 7.21 12.78
N ARG A 144 -12.81 8.33 12.28
CA ARG A 144 -13.43 9.15 11.24
C ARG A 144 -12.55 9.37 10.02
N GLU A 145 -11.30 8.94 10.04
CA GLU A 145 -10.33 9.22 8.98
C GLU A 145 -9.58 7.96 8.57
N MET A 146 -9.56 7.73 7.26
CA MET A 146 -8.88 6.61 6.63
C MET A 146 -8.30 7.06 5.29
N ASP A 147 -7.10 6.59 4.96
CA ASP A 147 -6.58 6.71 3.60
C ASP A 147 -6.83 5.39 2.85
N ALA A 148 -7.20 5.48 1.58
CA ALA A 148 -7.15 4.33 0.69
C ALA A 148 -6.16 4.59 -0.45
N PHE A 149 -5.39 3.55 -0.75
CA PHE A 149 -4.42 3.52 -1.83
C PHE A 149 -4.79 2.40 -2.78
N TYR A 150 -4.91 2.72 -4.06
CA TYR A 150 -5.24 1.75 -5.10
C TYR A 150 -3.97 1.49 -5.91
N PHE A 151 -3.57 0.23 -5.98
CA PHE A 151 -2.40 -0.22 -6.72
C PHE A 151 -2.86 -1.15 -7.82
N TYR A 152 -2.45 -0.88 -9.05
CA TYR A 152 -2.69 -1.77 -10.18
C TYR A 152 -1.39 -2.51 -10.51
N PHE A 153 -1.48 -3.82 -10.64
CA PHE A 153 -0.36 -4.67 -10.87
C PHE A 153 -0.21 -5.00 -12.35
N TYR A 154 1.02 -4.99 -12.83
CA TYR A 154 1.40 -5.37 -14.18
C TYR A 154 2.43 -6.48 -14.09
N SER A 155 2.15 -7.63 -14.71
CA SER A 155 3.14 -8.70 -14.82
C SER A 155 4.36 -8.24 -15.61
N TYR A 156 4.13 -7.40 -16.61
CA TYR A 156 5.16 -6.72 -17.37
C TYR A 156 4.70 -5.30 -17.70
N ASN A 157 5.59 -4.34 -17.51
CA ASN A 157 5.41 -2.98 -17.98
C ASN A 157 6.57 -2.67 -18.90
N GLU A 158 6.29 -2.47 -20.19
CA GLU A 158 7.32 -2.14 -21.19
C GLU A 158 7.87 -0.73 -20.96
N GLY A 159 7.11 0.15 -20.32
CA GLY A 159 7.46 1.56 -20.13
C GLY A 159 7.45 2.39 -21.44
N PRO A 160 7.54 3.73 -21.34
CA PRO A 160 7.56 4.60 -22.51
C PRO A 160 8.79 4.37 -23.41
N ASN A 161 8.54 4.39 -24.72
CA ASN A 161 9.59 4.34 -25.73
C ASN A 161 10.34 5.68 -25.80
N ILE A 162 11.64 5.65 -25.53
CA ILE A 162 12.47 6.86 -25.43
C ILE A 162 12.65 7.58 -26.79
N THR A 163 12.42 6.90 -27.91
CA THR A 163 12.49 7.52 -29.23
C THR A 163 11.37 8.55 -29.45
N GLN A 164 10.32 8.52 -28.61
CA GLN A 164 9.21 9.47 -28.62
C GLN A 164 9.45 10.71 -27.76
N VAL A 165 10.60 10.81 -27.07
CA VAL A 165 10.93 11.99 -26.24
C VAL A 165 11.11 13.21 -27.15
N LEU A 166 11.05 14.43 -26.60
CA LEU A 166 11.27 15.68 -27.34
C LEU A 166 12.75 16.12 -27.29
N GLU A 167 13.16 17.03 -28.17
CA GLU A 167 14.47 17.71 -28.06
C GLU A 167 14.59 18.41 -26.68
N PRO A 168 15.77 18.41 -26.04
CA PRO A 168 17.08 18.00 -26.57
C PRO A 168 17.43 16.52 -26.33
N PHE A 169 16.59 15.75 -25.64
CA PHE A 169 16.92 14.38 -25.22
C PHE A 169 17.09 13.42 -26.41
N ASN A 170 16.38 13.64 -27.51
CA ASN A 170 16.56 12.87 -28.76
C ASN A 170 17.97 12.94 -29.34
N ARG A 171 18.75 13.99 -29.02
CA ARG A 171 20.16 14.07 -29.44
C ARG A 171 21.07 13.11 -28.70
N MET A 172 20.72 12.73 -27.46
CA MET A 172 21.52 11.83 -26.64
C MET A 172 21.24 10.35 -26.94
N VAL A 173 20.10 10.06 -27.57
CA VAL A 173 19.60 8.70 -27.86
C VAL A 173 19.91 8.32 -29.33
N LYS A 174 21.06 8.69 -29.87
CA LYS A 174 21.42 8.40 -31.27
C LYS A 174 22.25 7.13 -31.40
N GLY A 175 21.77 6.16 -32.19
CA GLY A 175 22.50 4.93 -32.54
C GLY A 175 21.58 3.81 -33.06
N GLU A 176 22.16 2.74 -33.61
CA GLU A 176 21.40 1.57 -34.12
C GLU A 176 20.53 0.91 -33.04
N LYS A 177 20.95 0.96 -31.77
CA LYS A 177 20.18 0.47 -30.61
C LYS A 177 19.00 1.36 -30.22
N ALA A 178 18.99 2.63 -30.61
CA ALA A 178 17.83 3.49 -30.42
C ALA A 178 16.72 3.16 -31.42
N ALA A 179 17.10 2.71 -32.63
CA ALA A 179 16.16 2.28 -33.66
C ALA A 179 15.46 0.95 -33.33
N SER A 180 16.01 0.14 -32.41
CA SER A 180 15.36 -1.09 -31.92
C SER A 180 14.33 -0.85 -30.81
N GLY A 181 14.05 0.41 -30.44
CA GLY A 181 13.15 0.75 -29.33
C GLY A 181 13.87 0.59 -28.00
N MET A 182 14.33 1.69 -27.41
CA MET A 182 14.78 1.67 -26.02
C MET A 182 13.61 2.15 -25.17
N HIS A 183 13.25 1.36 -24.16
CA HIS A 183 12.20 1.71 -23.22
C HIS A 183 12.78 2.01 -21.86
N PHE A 184 12.21 2.99 -21.15
CA PHE A 184 12.57 3.29 -19.77
C PHE A 184 11.43 2.82 -18.86
N GLY A 185 11.74 2.08 -17.81
CA GLY A 185 10.70 1.44 -16.98
C GLY A 185 10.24 0.08 -17.52
N ASP A 186 11.07 -0.59 -18.32
CA ASP A 186 10.87 -1.98 -18.75
C ASP A 186 11.12 -2.93 -17.56
N HIS A 187 10.03 -3.39 -16.92
CA HIS A 187 10.07 -4.14 -15.66
C HIS A 187 9.09 -5.32 -15.65
N ILE A 188 9.50 -6.42 -15.00
CA ILE A 188 8.64 -7.55 -14.64
C ILE A 188 8.15 -7.35 -13.21
N GLY A 189 6.84 -7.48 -12.98
CA GLY A 189 6.23 -7.31 -11.66
C GLY A 189 6.22 -5.86 -11.21
N ASP A 190 5.52 -5.00 -11.95
CA ASP A 190 5.44 -3.57 -11.71
C ASP A 190 4.13 -3.17 -11.00
N TRP A 191 4.21 -2.12 -10.19
CA TRP A 191 3.07 -1.54 -9.47
C TRP A 191 2.80 -0.13 -9.95
N PHE A 192 1.67 0.06 -10.60
CA PHE A 192 1.19 1.38 -10.98
C PHE A 192 0.29 1.98 -9.89
N VAL A 193 0.64 3.19 -9.44
CA VAL A 193 -0.14 3.95 -8.45
C VAL A 193 -0.84 5.12 -9.12
N PRO A 194 -2.15 5.02 -9.42
CA PRO A 194 -2.87 6.13 -10.03
C PRO A 194 -3.18 7.28 -9.07
N LEU A 195 -3.45 7.02 -7.77
CA LEU A 195 -3.87 8.08 -6.83
C LEU A 195 -3.90 7.63 -5.35
N GLN A 196 -3.60 8.56 -4.43
CA GLN A 196 -3.93 8.47 -3.00
C GLN A 196 -5.20 9.26 -2.71
N LEU A 197 -6.13 8.69 -1.95
CA LEU A 197 -7.34 9.38 -1.50
C LEU A 197 -7.47 9.36 0.03
N ASN A 198 -7.73 10.54 0.60
CA ASN A 198 -8.02 10.71 2.02
C ASN A 198 -9.54 10.78 2.21
N PHE A 199 -10.09 9.87 3.01
CA PHE A 199 -11.50 9.88 3.39
C PHE A 199 -11.64 10.43 4.79
N ARG A 200 -12.42 11.51 4.91
CA ARG A 200 -12.94 11.99 6.19
C ARG A 200 -14.43 11.71 6.24
N HIS A 201 -14.87 10.91 7.21
CA HIS A 201 -16.28 10.80 7.57
C HIS A 201 -16.76 12.14 8.13
N ARG A 202 -17.18 13.04 7.23
CA ARG A 202 -18.04 14.15 7.59
C ARG A 202 -19.45 13.58 7.59
N PHE A 203 -20.06 13.47 8.76
CA PHE A 203 -21.50 13.25 8.86
C PHE A 203 -22.17 14.42 8.13
N ILE A 204 -22.64 14.19 6.91
CA ILE A 204 -23.68 15.05 6.34
C ILE A 204 -24.93 14.58 7.06
N THR A 205 -25.28 15.27 8.14
CA THR A 205 -26.64 15.18 8.67
C THR A 205 -27.55 15.89 7.68
N ASP A 206 -28.73 15.35 7.43
CA ASP A 206 -29.77 15.86 6.50
C ASP A 206 -30.33 17.26 6.86
N THR A 207 -29.54 18.14 7.48
CA THR A 207 -29.94 19.48 7.91
C THR A 207 -29.26 20.62 7.15
N ASP A 208 -28.38 20.32 6.18
CA ASP A 208 -27.66 21.33 5.40
C ASP A 208 -28.14 21.42 3.92
N VAL A 209 -29.46 21.46 3.72
CA VAL A 209 -30.12 21.90 2.46
C VAL A 209 -31.12 23.01 2.76
#